data_AF-A0A2V4DP49-F1
#
_entry.id   AF-A0A2V4DP49-F1
#
_cell.length_a   1.000
_cell.length_b   1.000
_cell.length_c   1.000
_cell.angle_alpha   90.00
_cell.angle_beta   90.00
_cell.angle_gamma   90.00
#
_symmetry.space_group_name_H-M   'P 1'
#
loop_
_entity.id
_entity.type
_entity.pdbx_description
1 polymer ?
#
loop_
_entity_poly.entity_id
_entity_poly.type
_entity_poly.pdbx_seq_one_letter_code
_entity_poly.pdbx_strand_id
1 'polypeptide(L)'
;MELTKQQKDLLEFYELKAEVLALDSKRPLGLCKNYYINQILDELDLHTTKNEKTYKQYLNTYKRLLKNNNIEKNEVNLLLHKAKTIACYDLYKASLKFGLISEIKELQKRSDNARKQKNMEDMIKLTDEAFKLSVLFKEQFAINKQKPKLNKNNSKKKTLKKLENIEKIINELSEKQKNKYTEQLLVYSLFGLRPAEFKNGIELKAIKIDKKYYIEATICGVKVNDYAGQKLRTCKVSVDFESDLYKQFFIKIVRSNFSGKKYEIKQSEKDYNSLTKIFYRKYKSDVSLYSFRHKVASDLKKSKIDDDTIAKFLGHRTDKSQVEYGNYQHGTRNKSFSATATHKIKHTKNRDFTYIYNKNKALNNDKTFRPY
;
A
#
# COMPACT_ATOMS: atom_id res chain seq x y z
N MET A 1 16.27 23.36 24.04
CA MET A 1 16.90 22.69 22.89
C MET A 1 18.40 22.75 23.07
N GLU A 2 18.96 21.66 23.53
CA GLU A 2 20.39 21.50 23.73
C GLU A 2 21.03 21.13 22.38
N LEU A 3 21.93 21.97 21.88
CA LEU A 3 22.58 21.75 20.58
C LEU A 3 23.81 20.85 20.74
N THR A 4 24.05 19.96 19.77
CA THR A 4 25.32 19.22 19.72
C THR A 4 26.49 20.16 19.46
N LYS A 5 27.72 19.75 19.79
CA LYS A 5 28.93 20.56 19.52
C LYS A 5 29.01 20.97 18.04
N GLN A 6 28.81 20.03 17.12
CA GLN A 6 28.80 20.29 15.68
C GLN A 6 27.71 21.29 15.26
N GLN A 7 26.53 21.22 15.86
CA GLN A 7 25.44 22.16 15.60
C GLN A 7 25.75 23.56 16.13
N LYS A 8 26.44 23.67 17.28
CA LYS A 8 26.92 24.94 17.83
C LYS A 8 27.99 25.56 16.93
N ASP A 9 29.01 24.80 16.58
CA ASP A 9 30.12 25.26 15.72
C ASP A 9 29.60 25.74 14.35
N LEU A 10 28.61 25.03 13.78
CA LEU A 10 28.00 25.42 12.51
C LEU A 10 27.13 26.68 12.66
N LEU A 11 26.37 26.80 13.74
CA LEU A 11 25.57 28.00 14.00
C LEU A 11 26.46 29.23 14.13
N GLU A 12 27.50 29.14 14.97
CA GLU A 12 28.49 30.21 15.18
C GLU A 12 29.16 30.63 13.86
N PHE A 13 29.52 29.65 13.02
CA PHE A 13 30.07 29.93 11.68
C PHE A 13 29.11 30.73 10.78
N TYR A 14 27.82 30.41 10.78
CA TYR A 14 26.83 31.16 9.98
C TYR A 14 26.49 32.51 10.62
N GLU A 15 26.52 32.62 11.95
CA GLU A 15 26.35 33.89 12.67
C GLU A 15 27.48 34.86 12.31
N LEU A 16 28.74 34.43 12.41
CA LEU A 16 29.90 35.23 12.01
C LEU A 16 29.79 35.71 10.55
N LYS A 17 29.35 34.83 9.65
CA LYS A 17 29.11 35.19 8.24
C LYS A 17 28.03 36.26 8.07
N ALA A 18 26.93 36.15 8.82
CA ALA A 18 25.87 37.15 8.79
C ALA A 18 26.32 38.50 9.34
N GLU A 19 27.15 38.50 10.37
CA GLU A 19 27.73 39.70 10.98
C GLU A 19 28.72 40.40 10.04
N VAL A 20 29.67 39.65 9.47
CA VAL A 20 30.62 40.19 8.48
C VAL A 20 29.87 40.80 7.30
N LEU A 21 28.86 40.09 6.77
CA LEU A 21 28.03 40.62 5.68
C LEU A 21 27.28 41.89 6.08
N ALA A 22 26.78 41.97 7.31
CA ALA A 22 26.09 43.15 7.82
C ALA A 22 27.02 44.37 7.91
N LEU A 23 28.26 44.16 8.38
CA LEU A 23 29.30 45.19 8.46
C LEU A 23 29.71 45.68 7.06
N ASP A 24 30.05 44.76 6.16
CA ASP A 24 30.53 45.07 4.80
C ASP A 24 29.47 45.80 3.97
N SER A 25 28.21 45.36 4.07
CA SER A 25 27.11 45.92 3.28
C SER A 25 26.39 47.09 3.95
N LYS A 26 26.75 47.44 5.20
CA LYS A 26 26.06 48.43 6.05
C LYS A 26 24.56 48.16 6.16
N ARG A 27 24.16 46.89 6.28
CA ARG A 27 22.75 46.44 6.35
C ARG A 27 22.44 45.88 7.74
N PRO A 28 21.17 45.92 8.18
CA PRO A 28 20.77 45.31 9.45
C PRO A 28 21.04 43.80 9.48
N LEU A 29 21.54 43.29 10.61
CA LEU A 29 21.87 41.87 10.80
C LEU A 29 20.72 40.92 10.45
N GLY A 30 19.48 41.27 10.81
CA GLY A 30 18.30 40.47 10.49
C GLY A 30 18.06 40.29 8.97
N LEU A 31 18.48 41.26 8.14
CA LEU A 31 18.38 41.14 6.68
C LEU A 31 19.45 40.16 6.15
N CYS A 32 20.66 40.21 6.69
CA CYS A 32 21.76 39.29 6.38
C CYS A 32 21.43 37.85 6.83
N LYS A 33 20.84 37.68 8.01
CA LYS A 33 20.32 36.38 8.48
C LYS A 33 19.27 35.82 7.51
N ASN A 34 18.30 36.65 7.07
CA ASN A 34 17.31 36.24 6.07
C ASN A 34 17.92 35.87 4.71
N TYR A 35 18.97 36.55 4.28
CA TYR A 35 19.72 36.19 3.08
C TYR A 35 20.27 34.76 3.18
N TYR A 36 20.94 34.43 4.28
CA TYR A 36 21.48 33.08 4.49
C TYR A 36 20.39 32.02 4.68
N ILE A 37 19.26 32.35 5.33
CA ILE A 37 18.10 31.44 5.39
C ILE A 37 17.67 31.06 3.98
N ASN A 38 17.45 32.04 3.11
CA ASN A 38 17.00 31.77 1.74
C ASN A 38 18.04 30.99 0.94
N GLN A 39 19.34 31.32 1.08
CA GLN A 39 20.41 30.57 0.44
C GLN A 39 20.42 29.09 0.88
N ILE A 40 20.26 28.82 2.18
CA ILE A 40 20.18 27.47 2.72
C ILE A 40 18.92 26.75 2.21
N LEU A 41 17.77 27.45 2.19
CA LEU A 41 16.53 26.89 1.68
C LEU A 41 16.66 26.54 0.20
N ASP A 42 17.28 27.38 -0.63
CA ASP A 42 17.47 27.16 -2.07
C ASP A 42 18.40 25.98 -2.36
N GLU A 43 19.52 25.86 -1.63
CA GLU A 43 20.39 24.67 -1.71
C GLU A 43 19.64 23.38 -1.38
N LEU A 44 18.68 23.47 -0.46
CA LEU A 44 17.84 22.36 -0.07
C LEU A 44 16.66 22.20 -1.03
N ASP A 45 16.15 23.21 -1.73
CA ASP A 45 14.90 23.15 -2.50
C ASP A 45 15.03 22.55 -3.91
N LEU A 46 15.94 21.59 -4.12
CA LEU A 46 16.16 20.99 -5.44
C LEU A 46 14.94 20.26 -6.05
N HIS A 47 13.86 19.98 -5.29
CA HIS A 47 12.64 19.34 -5.84
C HIS A 47 11.36 19.67 -5.05
N THR A 48 10.84 20.91 -5.13
CA THR A 48 9.46 21.21 -4.71
C THR A 48 8.46 20.62 -5.71
N THR A 49 7.56 19.76 -5.22
CA THR A 49 6.50 19.21 -6.08
C THR A 49 5.43 20.28 -6.30
N LYS A 50 5.14 20.66 -7.55
CA LYS A 50 4.05 21.61 -7.88
C LYS A 50 2.63 21.04 -7.63
N ASN A 51 2.52 19.77 -7.21
CA ASN A 51 1.25 19.10 -6.98
C ASN A 51 0.75 19.30 -5.54
N GLU A 52 -0.35 20.03 -5.39
CA GLU A 52 -0.99 20.34 -4.12
C GLU A 52 -1.39 19.09 -3.29
N LYS A 53 -1.74 17.98 -3.96
CA LYS A 53 -2.08 16.73 -3.26
C LYS A 53 -0.85 16.11 -2.61
N THR A 54 0.28 16.12 -3.33
CA THR A 54 1.56 15.63 -2.82
C THR A 54 2.06 16.50 -1.67
N TYR A 55 1.89 17.83 -1.79
CA TYR A 55 2.17 18.80 -0.73
C TYR A 55 1.40 18.47 0.57
N LYS A 56 0.08 18.32 0.48
CA LYS A 56 -0.78 17.99 1.63
C LYS A 56 -0.38 16.64 2.26
N GLN A 57 -0.02 15.66 1.45
CA GLN A 57 0.44 14.36 1.93
C GLN A 57 1.74 14.47 2.74
N TYR A 58 2.73 15.24 2.27
CA TYR A 58 3.98 15.44 2.98
C TYR A 58 3.78 16.16 4.32
N LEU A 59 2.98 17.21 4.36
CA LEU A 59 2.67 17.91 5.62
C LEU A 59 1.96 17.02 6.63
N ASN A 60 0.97 16.24 6.20
CA ASN A 60 0.27 15.32 7.09
C ASN A 60 1.21 14.24 7.63
N THR A 61 2.11 13.74 6.79
CA THR A 61 3.11 12.75 7.20
C THR A 61 4.10 13.35 8.19
N TYR A 62 4.58 14.57 7.94
CA TYR A 62 5.45 15.32 8.84
C TYR A 62 4.83 15.52 10.23
N LYS A 63 3.61 16.08 10.29
CA LYS A 63 2.88 16.31 11.55
C LYS A 63 2.68 15.01 12.33
N ARG A 64 2.32 13.93 11.64
CA ARG A 64 2.16 12.60 12.26
C ARG A 64 3.48 12.06 12.82
N LEU A 65 4.59 12.25 12.10
CA LEU A 65 5.91 11.79 12.55
C LEU A 65 6.37 12.54 13.80
N LEU A 66 6.15 13.85 13.89
CA LEU A 66 6.50 14.60 15.10
C LEU A 66 5.60 14.21 16.29
N LYS A 67 4.27 14.18 16.08
CA LYS A 67 3.29 13.88 17.14
C LYS A 67 3.53 12.53 17.82
N ASN A 68 3.91 11.50 17.06
CA ASN A 68 4.00 10.15 17.57
C ASN A 68 5.32 9.83 18.29
N ASN A 69 6.33 10.70 18.19
CA ASN A 69 7.69 10.34 18.60
C ASN A 69 8.30 11.28 19.63
N ASN A 70 7.65 12.41 19.95
CA ASN A 70 8.12 13.39 20.94
C ASN A 70 9.62 13.74 20.79
N ILE A 71 10.02 14.08 19.57
CA ILE A 71 11.43 14.37 19.21
C ILE A 71 11.60 15.88 19.04
N GLU A 72 12.71 16.41 19.55
CA GLU A 72 13.08 17.81 19.37
C GLU A 72 13.45 18.11 17.89
N LYS A 73 13.28 19.36 17.46
CA LYS A 73 13.50 19.72 16.04
C LYS A 73 14.95 19.52 15.56
N ASN A 74 15.93 19.58 16.47
CA ASN A 74 17.35 19.33 16.23
C ASN A 74 17.70 17.83 16.01
N GLU A 75 16.76 16.90 16.18
CA GLU A 75 16.97 15.45 16.03
C GLU A 75 15.99 14.78 15.05
N VAL A 76 15.32 15.58 14.22
CA VAL A 76 14.26 15.11 13.30
C VAL A 76 14.77 14.06 12.30
N ASN A 77 16.06 14.08 11.97
CA ASN A 77 16.70 13.07 11.13
C ASN A 77 16.61 11.65 11.70
N LEU A 78 16.54 11.47 13.02
CA LEU A 78 16.41 10.16 13.67
C LEU A 78 15.14 9.41 13.22
N LEU A 79 14.10 10.16 12.82
CA LEU A 79 12.85 9.59 12.31
C LEU A 79 13.03 8.82 10.99
N LEU A 80 14.09 9.10 10.23
CA LEU A 80 14.41 8.36 9.00
C LEU A 80 14.74 6.89 9.29
N HIS A 81 15.36 6.59 10.44
CA HIS A 81 15.68 5.22 10.84
C HIS A 81 14.45 4.38 11.15
N LYS A 82 13.28 5.00 11.36
CA LYS A 82 12.01 4.28 11.56
C LYS A 82 11.42 3.73 10.25
N ALA A 83 11.99 4.08 9.10
CA ALA A 83 11.52 3.60 7.80
C ALA A 83 11.87 2.12 7.58
N LYS A 84 10.84 1.28 7.35
CA LYS A 84 11.02 -0.16 7.11
C LYS A 84 11.35 -0.52 5.66
N THR A 85 11.09 0.39 4.71
CA THR A 85 11.29 0.17 3.27
C THR A 85 11.86 1.42 2.62
N ILE A 86 12.52 1.26 1.47
CA ILE A 86 13.09 2.39 0.69
C ILE A 86 12.01 3.43 0.35
N ALA A 87 10.83 2.99 -0.09
CA ALA A 87 9.73 3.91 -0.41
C ALA A 87 9.25 4.70 0.81
N CYS A 88 9.23 4.07 1.99
CA CYS A 88 8.90 4.75 3.24
C CYS A 88 10.00 5.72 3.67
N TYR A 89 11.27 5.37 3.44
CA TYR A 89 12.42 6.24 3.70
C TYR A 89 12.38 7.49 2.82
N ASP A 90 12.18 7.32 1.51
CA ASP A 90 12.08 8.43 0.56
C ASP A 90 10.88 9.34 0.90
N LEU A 91 9.73 8.75 1.28
CA LEU A 91 8.56 9.50 1.75
C LEU A 91 8.87 10.29 3.04
N TYR A 92 9.52 9.67 4.02
CA TYR A 92 9.86 10.35 5.28
C TYR A 92 10.87 11.46 5.03
N LYS A 93 11.92 11.21 4.25
CA LYS A 93 12.91 12.21 3.86
C LYS A 93 12.26 13.42 3.18
N ALA A 94 11.40 13.17 2.18
CA ALA A 94 10.66 14.24 1.52
C ALA A 94 9.74 15.00 2.49
N SER A 95 9.00 14.27 3.34
CA SER A 95 8.03 14.88 4.27
C SER A 95 8.70 15.74 5.34
N LEU A 96 9.79 15.25 5.96
CA LEU A 96 10.55 15.99 6.97
C LEU A 96 11.18 17.24 6.38
N LYS A 97 11.80 17.10 5.20
CA LYS A 97 12.39 18.21 4.47
C LYS A 97 11.35 19.28 4.16
N PHE A 98 10.21 18.85 3.64
CA PHE A 98 9.12 19.74 3.27
C PHE A 98 8.48 20.44 4.47
N GLY A 99 8.23 19.70 5.55
CA GLY A 99 7.67 20.22 6.78
C GLY A 99 8.53 21.30 7.41
N LEU A 100 9.85 21.05 7.52
CA LEU A 100 10.80 22.01 8.07
C LEU A 100 10.91 23.28 7.22
N ILE A 101 10.96 23.16 5.89
CA ILE A 101 10.92 24.33 4.99
C ILE A 101 9.63 25.14 5.22
N SER A 102 8.48 24.46 5.37
CA SER A 102 7.21 25.12 5.63
C SER A 102 7.21 25.88 6.96
N GLU A 103 7.81 25.30 8.02
CA GLU A 103 7.92 25.97 9.32
C GLU A 103 8.83 27.20 9.25
N ILE A 104 9.99 27.10 8.59
CA ILE A 104 10.91 28.23 8.42
C ILE A 104 10.23 29.37 7.65
N LYS A 105 9.53 29.05 6.55
CA LYS A 105 8.76 30.06 5.78
C LYS A 105 7.63 30.68 6.60
N GLU A 106 7.00 29.90 7.50
CA GLU A 106 5.98 30.42 8.40
C GLU A 106 6.58 31.38 9.45
N LEU A 107 7.76 31.08 9.99
CA LEU A 107 8.48 31.98 10.90
C LEU A 107 8.90 33.28 10.20
N GLN A 108 9.42 33.21 8.97
CA GLN A 108 9.73 34.41 8.16
C GLN A 108 8.47 35.27 7.95
N LYS A 109 7.33 34.65 7.60
CA LYS A 109 6.06 35.37 7.42
C LYS A 109 5.57 36.03 8.72
N ARG A 110 5.72 35.35 9.87
CA ARG A 110 5.38 35.90 11.18
C ARG A 110 6.31 37.07 11.55
N SER A 111 7.60 36.95 11.27
CA SER A 111 8.59 38.03 11.46
C SER A 111 8.23 39.26 10.64
N ASP A 112 7.87 39.06 9.36
CA ASP A 112 7.41 40.15 8.49
C ASP A 112 6.15 40.86 9.01
N ASN A 113 5.20 40.10 9.57
CA ASN A 113 4.01 40.66 10.19
C ASN A 113 4.35 41.44 11.48
N ALA A 114 5.25 40.93 12.32
CA ALA A 114 5.73 41.62 13.52
C ALA A 114 6.41 42.95 13.15
N ARG A 115 7.22 42.96 12.08
CA ARG A 115 7.83 44.17 11.51
C ARG A 115 6.76 45.20 11.09
N LYS A 116 5.71 44.77 10.38
CA LYS A 116 4.60 45.66 9.98
C LYS A 116 3.86 46.25 11.19
N GLN A 117 3.75 45.49 12.26
CA GLN A 117 3.14 45.89 13.52
C GLN A 117 4.10 46.71 14.42
N LYS A 118 5.34 46.97 13.96
CA LYS A 118 6.40 47.66 14.71
C LYS A 118 6.80 46.95 16.02
N ASN A 119 6.51 45.66 16.15
CA ASN A 119 6.96 44.86 17.28
C ASN A 119 8.36 44.30 16.97
N MET A 120 9.37 45.06 17.40
CA MET A 120 10.78 44.78 17.08
C MET A 120 11.33 43.56 17.81
N GLU A 121 10.91 43.33 19.05
CA GLU A 121 11.34 42.18 19.85
C GLU A 121 10.91 40.86 19.20
N ASP A 122 9.63 40.74 18.84
CA ASP A 122 9.12 39.54 18.18
C ASP A 122 9.73 39.34 16.79
N MET A 123 9.96 40.42 16.03
CA MET A 123 10.64 40.34 14.73
C MET A 123 12.04 39.75 14.86
N ILE A 124 12.85 40.22 15.81
CA ILE A 124 14.21 39.71 16.04
C ILE A 124 14.15 38.25 16.46
N LYS A 125 13.32 37.93 17.47
CA LYS A 125 13.17 36.56 17.99
C LYS A 125 12.77 35.55 16.91
N LEU A 126 11.77 35.88 16.09
CA LEU A 126 11.30 35.01 15.02
C LEU A 126 12.34 34.83 13.91
N THR A 127 13.10 35.89 13.60
CA THR A 127 14.19 35.83 12.62
C THR A 127 15.33 34.94 13.12
N ASP A 128 15.70 35.05 14.39
CA ASP A 128 16.74 34.22 15.00
C ASP A 128 16.31 32.76 15.12
N GLU A 129 15.05 32.50 15.44
CA GLU A 129 14.51 31.13 15.44
C GLU A 129 14.53 30.51 14.04
N ALA A 130 14.08 31.25 13.02
CA ALA A 130 14.12 30.80 11.63
C ALA A 130 15.56 30.54 11.16
N PHE A 131 16.48 31.43 11.52
CA PHE A 131 17.90 31.32 11.21
C PHE A 131 18.50 30.05 11.83
N LYS A 132 18.35 29.89 13.14
CA LYS A 132 18.80 28.70 13.87
C LYS A 132 18.25 27.41 13.26
N LEU A 133 16.94 27.34 13.00
CA LEU A 133 16.32 26.15 12.39
C LEU A 133 16.88 25.86 11.00
N SER A 134 17.14 26.89 10.17
CA SER A 134 17.70 26.69 8.82
C SER A 134 19.09 26.06 8.86
N VAL A 135 19.96 26.51 9.77
CA VAL A 135 21.33 25.99 9.91
C VAL A 135 21.33 24.55 10.42
N LEU A 136 20.53 24.26 11.45
CA LEU A 136 20.37 22.90 11.97
C LEU A 136 19.84 21.94 10.90
N PHE A 137 18.89 22.41 10.11
CA PHE A 137 18.31 21.63 9.03
C PHE A 137 19.33 21.32 7.92
N LYS A 138 20.24 22.26 7.61
CA LYS A 138 21.34 22.04 6.67
C LYS A 138 22.24 20.89 7.14
N GLU A 139 22.60 20.86 8.41
CA GLU A 139 23.43 19.80 9.02
C GLU A 139 22.75 18.43 8.94
N GLN A 140 21.52 18.33 9.44
CA GLN A 140 20.76 17.08 9.52
C GLN A 140 20.60 16.34 8.18
N PHE A 141 20.51 17.09 7.08
CA PHE A 141 20.31 16.53 5.74
C PHE A 141 21.59 16.50 4.90
N ALA A 142 22.67 17.17 5.32
CA ALA A 142 24.01 17.02 4.76
C ALA A 142 24.68 15.69 5.15
N ILE A 143 24.40 15.18 6.36
CA ILE A 143 24.97 13.92 6.88
C ILE A 143 24.33 12.68 6.25
N ASN A 144 23.06 12.76 5.82
CA ASN A 144 22.31 11.63 5.25
C ASN A 144 22.49 11.45 3.73
N LYS A 145 23.73 11.52 3.24
CA LYS A 145 24.07 11.28 1.82
C LYS A 145 23.93 9.81 1.41
N GLN A 146 24.25 8.88 2.31
CA GLN A 146 24.15 7.44 2.02
C GLN A 146 22.74 6.92 2.32
N LYS A 147 22.07 6.34 1.32
CA LYS A 147 20.77 5.68 1.52
C LYS A 147 20.99 4.40 2.36
N PRO A 148 20.17 4.16 3.40
CA PRO A 148 20.27 2.92 4.17
C PRO A 148 19.94 1.70 3.29
N LYS A 149 20.63 0.57 3.52
CA LYS A 149 20.31 -0.72 2.91
C LYS A 149 19.01 -1.26 3.52
N LEU A 150 17.86 -0.82 3.01
CA LEU A 150 16.54 -1.26 3.46
C LEU A 150 15.99 -2.38 2.58
N ASN A 151 15.21 -3.28 3.19
CA ASN A 151 14.60 -4.42 2.51
C ASN A 151 13.69 -3.96 1.33
N LYS A 152 13.90 -4.56 0.16
CA LYS A 152 12.99 -4.40 -0.98
C LYS A 152 11.64 -5.05 -0.63
N ASN A 153 10.55 -4.40 -1.04
CA ASN A 153 9.21 -4.91 -0.80
C ASN A 153 8.97 -6.17 -1.66
N ASN A 154 9.07 -7.34 -1.02
CA ASN A 154 8.92 -8.68 -1.61
C ASN A 154 7.45 -9.15 -1.73
N SER A 155 6.49 -8.23 -1.69
CA SER A 155 5.08 -8.62 -1.79
C SER A 155 4.80 -9.36 -3.10
N LYS A 156 4.23 -10.55 -3.00
CA LYS A 156 3.73 -11.36 -4.15
C LYS A 156 2.74 -10.60 -5.05
N LYS A 157 2.21 -9.46 -4.57
CA LYS A 157 1.40 -8.55 -5.39
C LYS A 157 2.18 -7.92 -6.55
N LYS A 158 3.48 -7.69 -6.42
CA LYS A 158 4.30 -7.11 -7.50
C LYS A 158 4.53 -8.10 -8.63
N THR A 159 4.65 -9.38 -8.29
CA THR A 159 4.91 -10.44 -9.27
C THR A 159 3.63 -10.96 -9.94
N LEU A 160 2.44 -10.47 -9.54
CA LEU A 160 1.17 -10.79 -10.21
C LEU A 160 1.19 -10.49 -11.71
N LYS A 161 1.90 -9.44 -12.15
CA LYS A 161 2.03 -9.11 -13.58
C LYS A 161 2.75 -10.20 -14.38
N LYS A 162 3.54 -11.05 -13.72
CA LYS A 162 4.26 -12.17 -14.32
C LYS A 162 3.41 -13.45 -14.38
N LEU A 163 2.24 -13.49 -13.73
CA LEU A 163 1.33 -14.63 -13.85
C LEU A 163 0.57 -14.51 -15.18
N GLU A 164 0.86 -15.45 -16.07
CA GLU A 164 0.22 -15.53 -17.39
C GLU A 164 -1.24 -16.01 -17.31
N ASN A 165 -1.95 -15.92 -18.44
CA ASN A 165 -3.29 -16.51 -18.57
C ASN A 165 -3.22 -18.03 -18.37
N ILE A 166 -4.21 -18.59 -17.67
CA ILE A 166 -4.30 -20.02 -17.37
C ILE A 166 -4.24 -20.90 -18.62
N GLU A 167 -4.82 -20.46 -19.74
CA GLU A 167 -4.82 -21.23 -20.99
C GLU A 167 -3.41 -21.35 -21.54
N LYS A 168 -2.64 -20.26 -21.51
CA LYS A 168 -1.22 -20.25 -21.89
C LYS A 168 -0.41 -21.16 -20.98
N ILE A 169 -0.66 -21.11 -19.67
CA ILE A 169 0.01 -21.99 -18.69
C ILE A 169 -0.25 -23.46 -19.02
N ILE A 170 -1.50 -23.84 -19.29
CA ILE A 170 -1.88 -25.22 -19.59
C ILE A 170 -1.30 -25.67 -20.94
N ASN A 171 -1.34 -24.82 -21.96
CA ASN A 171 -0.88 -25.15 -23.30
C ASN A 171 0.62 -25.47 -23.36
N GLU A 172 1.42 -24.86 -22.49
CA GLU A 172 2.87 -25.11 -22.38
C GLU A 172 3.23 -26.36 -21.56
N LEU A 173 2.26 -27.01 -20.90
CA LEU A 173 2.49 -28.29 -20.23
C LEU A 173 2.60 -29.44 -21.25
N SER A 174 3.33 -30.50 -20.92
CA SER A 174 3.30 -31.72 -21.74
C SER A 174 1.93 -32.40 -21.65
N GLU A 175 1.54 -33.21 -22.64
CA GLU A 175 0.23 -33.88 -22.65
C GLU A 175 -0.06 -34.69 -21.37
N LYS A 176 0.95 -35.42 -20.87
CA LYS A 176 0.86 -36.13 -19.58
C LYS A 176 0.60 -35.20 -18.41
N GLN A 177 1.19 -33.99 -18.42
CA GLN A 177 0.98 -32.98 -17.40
C GLN A 177 -0.37 -32.29 -17.54
N LYS A 178 -0.83 -32.00 -18.77
CA LYS A 178 -2.17 -31.45 -19.05
C LYS A 178 -3.25 -32.35 -18.49
N ASN A 179 -3.22 -33.64 -18.86
CA ASN A 179 -4.21 -34.63 -18.38
C ASN A 179 -4.25 -34.73 -16.85
N LYS A 180 -3.11 -34.48 -16.21
CA LYS A 180 -2.98 -34.61 -14.76
C LYS A 180 -3.33 -33.34 -13.97
N TYR A 181 -2.99 -32.16 -14.49
CA TYR A 181 -2.99 -30.90 -13.73
C TYR A 181 -4.01 -29.84 -14.18
N THR A 182 -4.68 -30.05 -15.33
CA THR A 182 -5.59 -29.04 -15.91
C THR A 182 -6.72 -28.68 -14.95
N GLU A 183 -7.43 -29.66 -14.41
CA GLU A 183 -8.58 -29.41 -13.53
C GLU A 183 -8.16 -28.68 -12.25
N GLN A 184 -7.01 -29.04 -11.67
CA GLN A 184 -6.47 -28.38 -10.48
C GLN A 184 -6.09 -26.92 -10.78
N LEU A 185 -5.48 -26.66 -11.94
CA LEU A 185 -5.12 -25.31 -12.36
C LEU A 185 -6.36 -24.44 -12.62
N LEU A 186 -7.41 -24.98 -13.25
CA LEU A 186 -8.68 -24.29 -13.44
C LEU A 186 -9.33 -23.94 -12.11
N VAL A 187 -9.32 -24.86 -11.15
CA VAL A 187 -9.81 -24.62 -9.78
C VAL A 187 -9.04 -23.50 -9.09
N TYR A 188 -7.70 -23.51 -9.14
CA TYR A 188 -6.89 -22.42 -8.59
C TYR A 188 -7.23 -21.08 -9.24
N SER A 189 -7.37 -21.06 -10.56
CA SER A 189 -7.70 -19.88 -11.36
C SER A 189 -9.10 -19.31 -11.05
N LEU A 190 -10.09 -20.16 -10.78
CA LEU A 190 -11.46 -19.73 -10.49
C LEU A 190 -11.65 -19.29 -9.02
N PHE A 191 -11.13 -20.08 -8.08
CA PHE A 191 -11.47 -19.92 -6.66
C PHE A 191 -10.34 -19.40 -5.78
N GLY A 192 -9.10 -19.35 -6.28
CA GLY A 192 -7.98 -18.78 -5.52
C GLY A 192 -7.69 -19.54 -4.22
N LEU A 193 -7.78 -20.88 -4.27
CA LEU A 193 -7.59 -21.75 -3.12
C LEU A 193 -6.20 -21.62 -2.50
N ARG A 194 -6.11 -21.81 -1.18
CA ARG A 194 -4.84 -22.13 -0.55
C ARG A 194 -4.49 -23.60 -0.86
N PRO A 195 -3.22 -23.95 -1.05
CA PRO A 195 -2.84 -25.35 -1.28
C PRO A 195 -3.33 -26.32 -0.21
N ALA A 196 -3.32 -25.90 1.06
CA ALA A 196 -3.84 -26.71 2.15
C ALA A 196 -5.36 -26.91 2.09
N GLU A 197 -6.13 -25.95 1.56
CA GLU A 197 -7.58 -26.12 1.35
C GLU A 197 -7.83 -27.18 0.28
N PHE A 198 -7.02 -27.20 -0.78
CA PHE A 198 -7.17 -28.16 -1.86
C PHE A 198 -6.78 -29.59 -1.47
N LYS A 199 -5.89 -29.77 -0.49
CA LYS A 199 -5.59 -31.09 0.08
C LYS A 199 -6.80 -31.72 0.78
N ASN A 200 -7.63 -30.89 1.41
CA ASN A 200 -8.86 -31.34 2.08
C ASN A 200 -9.98 -31.70 1.09
N GLY A 201 -9.80 -31.43 -0.20
CA GLY A 201 -10.82 -31.63 -1.22
C GLY A 201 -11.76 -30.45 -1.38
N ILE A 202 -12.35 -30.34 -2.56
CA ILE A 202 -13.42 -29.41 -2.88
C ILE A 202 -14.54 -30.14 -3.60
N GLU A 203 -15.78 -29.80 -3.26
CA GLU A 203 -16.96 -30.29 -3.96
C GLU A 203 -17.44 -29.22 -4.94
N LEU A 204 -17.64 -29.60 -6.20
CA LEU A 204 -18.08 -28.69 -7.26
C LEU A 204 -19.49 -29.04 -7.76
N LYS A 205 -20.27 -28.00 -8.03
CA LYS A 205 -21.61 -28.09 -8.62
C LYS A 205 -21.75 -27.11 -9.78
N ALA A 206 -22.35 -27.57 -10.86
CA ALA A 206 -22.76 -26.73 -11.97
C ALA A 206 -24.18 -26.22 -11.72
N ILE A 207 -24.37 -24.90 -11.72
CA ILE A 207 -25.68 -24.28 -11.45
C ILE A 207 -26.01 -23.22 -12.52
N LYS A 208 -27.30 -22.98 -12.72
CA LYS A 208 -27.83 -21.93 -13.60
C LYS A 208 -28.66 -20.95 -12.78
N ILE A 209 -28.34 -19.65 -12.87
CA ILE A 209 -29.04 -18.56 -12.18
C ILE A 209 -29.29 -17.47 -13.22
N ASP A 210 -30.53 -17.03 -13.38
CA ASP A 210 -30.91 -15.91 -14.27
C ASP A 210 -30.28 -15.97 -15.66
N LYS A 211 -30.39 -17.16 -16.29
CA LYS A 211 -29.82 -17.48 -17.63
C LYS A 211 -28.29 -17.50 -17.72
N LYS A 212 -27.56 -17.28 -16.62
CA LYS A 212 -26.10 -17.42 -16.53
C LYS A 212 -25.72 -18.72 -15.84
N TYR A 213 -24.55 -19.25 -16.23
CA TYR A 213 -24.02 -20.50 -15.70
C TYR A 213 -22.88 -20.22 -14.73
N TYR A 214 -22.86 -20.96 -13.63
CA TYR A 214 -21.88 -20.80 -12.56
C TYR A 214 -21.33 -22.15 -12.14
N ILE A 215 -20.06 -22.15 -11.73
CA ILE A 215 -19.50 -23.23 -10.93
C ILE A 215 -19.55 -22.78 -9.47
N GLU A 216 -20.24 -23.56 -8.65
CA GLU A 216 -20.27 -23.45 -7.21
C GLU A 216 -19.23 -24.40 -6.62
N ALA A 217 -18.36 -23.90 -5.75
CA ALA A 217 -17.40 -24.68 -4.98
C ALA A 217 -17.70 -24.61 -3.50
N THR A 218 -17.80 -25.77 -2.86
CA THR A 218 -17.84 -25.89 -1.39
C THR A 218 -16.43 -26.21 -0.90
N ILE A 219 -15.89 -25.34 -0.06
CA ILE A 219 -14.48 -25.34 0.35
C ILE A 219 -14.38 -25.40 1.87
N CYS A 220 -13.71 -26.44 2.36
CA CYS A 220 -13.31 -26.55 3.77
C CYS A 220 -12.11 -25.64 4.03
N GLY A 221 -12.26 -24.70 4.96
CA GLY A 221 -11.19 -23.78 5.29
C GLY A 221 -10.07 -24.42 6.10
N VAL A 222 -8.91 -23.78 6.05
CA VAL A 222 -7.72 -24.14 6.83
C VAL A 222 -7.31 -22.97 7.71
N LYS A 223 -6.65 -23.26 8.84
CA LYS A 223 -6.28 -22.27 9.87
C LYS A 223 -7.49 -21.55 10.47
N VAL A 224 -8.50 -22.35 10.83
CA VAL A 224 -9.72 -21.86 11.49
C VAL A 224 -9.48 -21.93 12.99
N ASN A 225 -9.72 -20.82 13.68
CA ASN A 225 -9.76 -20.76 15.14
C ASN A 225 -10.89 -19.82 15.59
N ASP A 226 -11.04 -19.63 16.90
CA ASP A 226 -12.13 -18.84 17.48
C ASP A 226 -12.16 -17.37 17.04
N TYR A 227 -11.09 -16.88 16.38
CA TYR A 227 -10.94 -15.49 15.97
C TYR A 227 -10.65 -15.30 14.47
N ALA A 228 -10.33 -16.36 13.72
CA ALA A 228 -9.84 -16.29 12.34
C ALA A 228 -10.32 -17.47 11.47
N GLY A 229 -10.37 -17.21 10.16
CA GLY A 229 -10.75 -18.20 9.16
C GLY A 229 -12.26 -18.47 9.08
N GLN A 230 -12.63 -19.27 8.08
CA GLN A 230 -13.99 -19.74 7.85
C GLN A 230 -13.96 -21.26 7.79
N LYS A 231 -14.80 -21.96 8.56
CA LYS A 231 -14.80 -23.43 8.59
C LYS A 231 -15.25 -24.01 7.25
N LEU A 232 -16.32 -23.46 6.71
CA LEU A 232 -16.85 -23.81 5.41
C LEU A 232 -17.24 -22.52 4.67
N ARG A 233 -16.99 -22.50 3.37
CA ARG A 233 -17.49 -21.45 2.47
C ARG A 233 -17.97 -22.05 1.16
N THR A 234 -18.98 -21.41 0.60
CA THR A 234 -19.52 -21.74 -0.72
C THR A 234 -19.27 -20.54 -1.63
N CYS A 235 -18.56 -20.76 -2.72
CA CYS A 235 -18.15 -19.72 -3.67
C CYS A 235 -18.76 -20.02 -5.04
N LYS A 236 -19.40 -19.03 -5.67
CA LYS A 236 -19.92 -19.15 -7.04
C LYS A 236 -19.14 -18.23 -7.97
N VAL A 237 -18.74 -18.74 -9.12
CA VAL A 237 -18.06 -17.98 -10.18
C VAL A 237 -18.77 -18.22 -11.50
N SER A 238 -19.10 -17.15 -12.23
CA SER A 238 -19.69 -17.28 -13.57
C SER A 238 -18.69 -17.93 -14.52
N VAL A 239 -19.18 -18.83 -15.36
CA VAL A 239 -18.37 -19.51 -16.37
C VAL A 239 -18.28 -18.64 -17.62
N ASP A 240 -17.08 -18.53 -18.16
CA ASP A 240 -16.83 -17.92 -19.46
C ASP A 240 -16.78 -19.03 -20.51
N PHE A 241 -17.80 -19.11 -21.37
CA PHE A 241 -17.91 -20.16 -22.39
C PHE A 241 -17.15 -19.84 -23.69
N GLU A 242 -16.56 -18.64 -23.81
CA GLU A 242 -15.63 -18.34 -24.90
C GLU A 242 -14.35 -19.19 -24.80
N SER A 243 -13.98 -19.56 -23.56
CA SER A 243 -12.89 -20.48 -23.29
C SER A 243 -13.36 -21.92 -23.35
N ASP A 244 -12.85 -22.70 -24.31
CA ASP A 244 -13.16 -24.13 -24.41
C ASP A 244 -12.73 -24.89 -23.14
N LEU A 245 -11.62 -24.50 -22.51
CA LEU A 245 -11.16 -25.12 -21.25
C LEU A 245 -12.20 -25.00 -20.12
N TYR A 246 -12.78 -23.82 -19.91
CA TYR A 246 -13.83 -23.64 -18.91
C TYR A 246 -15.14 -24.31 -19.31
N LYS A 247 -15.47 -24.33 -20.61
CA LYS A 247 -16.65 -25.03 -21.14
C LYS A 247 -16.58 -26.53 -20.90
N GLN A 248 -15.47 -27.18 -21.27
CA GLN A 248 -15.26 -28.62 -21.07
C GLN A 248 -15.27 -28.98 -19.58
N PHE A 249 -14.65 -28.14 -18.75
CA PHE A 249 -14.65 -28.33 -17.31
C PHE A 249 -16.07 -28.25 -16.71
N PHE A 250 -16.88 -27.28 -17.15
CA PHE A 250 -18.27 -27.17 -16.76
C PHE A 250 -19.09 -28.41 -17.17
N ILE A 251 -18.94 -28.88 -18.42
CA ILE A 251 -19.65 -30.07 -18.92
C ILE A 251 -19.31 -31.31 -18.09
N LYS A 252 -18.04 -31.51 -17.69
CA LYS A 252 -17.64 -32.62 -16.82
C LYS A 252 -18.36 -32.58 -15.46
N ILE A 253 -18.43 -31.39 -14.86
CA ILE A 253 -19.13 -31.19 -13.57
C ILE A 253 -20.62 -31.52 -13.73
N VAL A 254 -21.27 -31.01 -14.79
CA VAL A 254 -22.69 -31.29 -15.09
C VAL A 254 -22.93 -32.79 -15.24
N ARG A 255 -22.11 -33.50 -16.03
CA ARG A 255 -22.25 -34.95 -16.25
C ARG A 255 -22.16 -35.73 -14.94
N SER A 256 -21.21 -35.37 -14.07
CA SER A 256 -21.10 -35.99 -12.75
C SER A 256 -22.31 -35.69 -11.89
N ASN A 257 -22.73 -34.42 -11.80
CA ASN A 257 -23.85 -34.03 -10.97
C ASN A 257 -25.17 -34.67 -11.43
N PHE A 258 -25.38 -34.81 -12.74
CA PHE A 258 -26.57 -35.46 -13.31
C PHE A 258 -26.64 -36.95 -12.96
N SER A 259 -25.49 -37.61 -12.86
CA SER A 259 -25.41 -39.01 -12.39
C SER A 259 -25.64 -39.18 -10.88
N GLY A 260 -26.06 -38.12 -10.18
CA GLY A 260 -26.22 -38.10 -8.72
C GLY A 260 -24.90 -38.12 -7.94
N LYS A 261 -23.76 -38.12 -8.62
CA LYS A 261 -22.42 -38.17 -8.00
C LYS A 261 -21.90 -36.77 -7.71
N LYS A 262 -21.35 -36.60 -6.51
CA LYS A 262 -20.57 -35.42 -6.14
C LYS A 262 -19.31 -35.35 -7.01
N TYR A 263 -19.07 -34.21 -7.63
CA TYR A 263 -17.83 -33.97 -8.36
C TYR A 263 -16.79 -33.38 -7.39
N GLU A 264 -15.98 -34.25 -6.83
CA GLU A 264 -14.95 -33.88 -5.85
C GLU A 264 -13.56 -33.89 -6.49
N ILE A 265 -12.80 -32.82 -6.28
CA ILE A 265 -11.39 -32.75 -6.69
C ILE A 265 -10.54 -32.52 -5.45
N LYS A 266 -9.46 -33.29 -5.34
CA LYS A 266 -8.42 -33.13 -4.32
C LYS A 266 -7.04 -33.09 -4.94
N GLN A 267 -6.12 -32.38 -4.29
CA GLN A 267 -4.72 -32.36 -4.67
C GLN A 267 -3.88 -33.13 -3.65
N SER A 268 -3.18 -34.18 -4.10
CA SER A 268 -2.23 -34.89 -3.23
C SER A 268 -0.97 -34.06 -2.96
N GLU A 269 -0.25 -34.38 -1.89
CA GLU A 269 1.04 -33.75 -1.57
C GLU A 269 2.04 -33.91 -2.72
N LYS A 270 2.08 -35.11 -3.32
CA LYS A 270 2.96 -35.43 -4.44
C LYS A 270 2.66 -34.54 -5.64
N ASP A 271 1.38 -34.36 -5.96
CA ASP A 271 0.94 -33.53 -7.09
C ASP A 271 1.22 -32.05 -6.84
N TYR A 272 0.99 -31.57 -5.61
CA TYR A 272 1.34 -30.21 -5.22
C TYR A 272 2.85 -29.95 -5.38
N ASN A 273 3.70 -30.86 -4.90
CA ASN A 273 5.15 -30.71 -4.99
C ASN A 273 5.65 -30.80 -6.44
N SER A 274 5.10 -31.70 -7.24
CA SER A 274 5.39 -31.79 -8.67
C SER A 274 5.00 -30.51 -9.41
N LEU A 275 3.78 -30.01 -9.19
CA LEU A 275 3.28 -28.80 -9.84
C LEU A 275 4.08 -27.55 -9.40
N THR A 276 4.45 -27.48 -8.12
CA THR A 276 5.32 -26.42 -7.59
C THR A 276 6.70 -26.43 -8.25
N LYS A 277 7.30 -27.61 -8.48
CA LYS A 277 8.57 -27.73 -9.22
C LYS A 277 8.45 -27.25 -10.66
N ILE A 278 7.33 -27.55 -11.34
CA ILE A 278 7.05 -27.05 -12.70
C ILE A 278 7.02 -25.52 -12.71
N PHE A 279 6.25 -24.92 -11.79
CA PHE A 279 6.16 -23.47 -11.66
C PHE A 279 7.51 -22.83 -11.32
N TYR A 280 8.28 -23.44 -10.42
CA TYR A 280 9.61 -22.94 -10.06
C TYR A 280 10.59 -22.99 -11.24
N ARG A 281 10.55 -24.04 -12.07
CA ARG A 281 11.41 -24.11 -13.26
C ARG A 281 11.08 -23.01 -14.26
N LYS A 282 9.79 -22.75 -14.49
CA LYS A 282 9.32 -21.74 -15.45
C LYS A 282 9.46 -20.30 -14.95
N TYR A 283 9.05 -20.04 -13.71
CA TYR A 283 8.92 -18.68 -13.17
C TYR A 283 9.86 -18.37 -12.00
N LYS A 284 10.76 -19.29 -11.65
CA LYS A 284 11.63 -19.18 -10.47
C LYS A 284 10.80 -18.92 -9.20
N SER A 285 11.18 -17.94 -8.38
CA SER A 285 10.46 -17.59 -7.16
C SER A 285 9.34 -16.55 -7.35
N ASP A 286 9.16 -16.03 -8.57
CA ASP A 286 8.21 -14.94 -8.82
C ASP A 286 6.75 -15.39 -8.76
N VAL A 287 6.45 -16.57 -9.31
CA VAL A 287 5.09 -17.10 -9.42
C VAL A 287 5.00 -18.45 -8.73
N SER A 288 3.95 -18.62 -7.94
CA SER A 288 3.65 -19.87 -7.22
C SER A 288 2.16 -20.18 -7.37
N LEU A 289 1.72 -21.37 -6.96
CA LEU A 289 0.29 -21.71 -6.93
C LEU A 289 -0.52 -20.73 -6.06
N TYR A 290 0.11 -20.16 -5.03
CA TYR A 290 -0.50 -19.12 -4.21
C TYR A 290 -0.74 -17.79 -4.96
N SER A 291 -0.06 -17.57 -6.10
CA SER A 291 -0.24 -16.37 -6.92
C SER A 291 -1.65 -16.31 -7.53
N PHE A 292 -2.28 -17.46 -7.82
CA PHE A 292 -3.67 -17.51 -8.30
C PHE A 292 -4.65 -16.91 -7.29
N ARG A 293 -4.43 -17.14 -5.99
CA ARG A 293 -5.23 -16.52 -4.92
C ARG A 293 -5.17 -15.00 -4.95
N HIS A 294 -3.98 -14.44 -5.19
CA HIS A 294 -3.82 -13.00 -5.34
C HIS A 294 -4.47 -12.47 -6.62
N LYS A 295 -4.50 -13.26 -7.69
CA LYS A 295 -5.17 -12.92 -8.95
C LYS A 295 -6.69 -12.88 -8.77
N VAL A 296 -7.28 -13.93 -8.20
CA VAL A 296 -8.71 -13.99 -7.88
C VAL A 296 -9.12 -12.85 -6.92
N ALA A 297 -8.31 -12.56 -5.90
CA ALA A 297 -8.56 -11.39 -5.03
C ALA A 297 -8.53 -10.05 -5.78
N SER A 298 -7.72 -9.94 -6.84
CA SER A 298 -7.68 -8.75 -7.69
C SER A 298 -8.92 -8.65 -8.57
N ASP A 299 -9.38 -9.78 -9.12
CA ASP A 299 -10.59 -9.87 -9.95
C ASP A 299 -11.84 -9.54 -9.11
N LEU A 300 -11.97 -10.10 -7.90
CA LEU A 300 -13.03 -9.80 -6.93
C LEU A 300 -13.12 -8.31 -6.57
N LYS A 301 -11.97 -7.66 -6.34
CA LYS A 301 -11.93 -6.22 -6.07
C LYS A 301 -12.38 -5.42 -7.29
N LYS A 302 -12.05 -5.88 -8.50
CA LYS A 302 -12.38 -5.18 -9.74
C LYS A 302 -13.85 -5.35 -10.16
N SER A 303 -14.48 -6.46 -9.77
CA SER A 303 -15.91 -6.71 -9.99
C SER A 303 -16.84 -5.85 -9.12
N LYS A 304 -16.30 -4.93 -8.29
CA LYS A 304 -17.05 -4.01 -7.43
C LYS A 304 -18.01 -4.71 -6.46
N ILE A 305 -17.63 -5.89 -6.01
CA ILE A 305 -18.37 -6.65 -5.00
C ILE A 305 -18.05 -6.08 -3.61
N ASP A 306 -18.99 -6.20 -2.68
CA ASP A 306 -18.81 -5.74 -1.30
C ASP A 306 -17.67 -6.49 -0.57
N ASP A 307 -17.04 -5.79 0.37
CA ASP A 307 -15.89 -6.29 1.13
C ASP A 307 -16.19 -7.58 1.90
N ASP A 308 -17.44 -7.77 2.32
CA ASP A 308 -17.89 -8.94 3.05
C ASP A 308 -17.89 -10.18 2.17
N THR A 309 -18.42 -10.07 0.96
CA THR A 309 -18.40 -11.15 -0.02
C THR A 309 -16.97 -11.47 -0.45
N ILE A 310 -16.09 -10.48 -0.61
CA ILE A 310 -14.67 -10.73 -0.89
C ILE A 310 -14.02 -11.51 0.26
N ALA A 311 -14.25 -11.09 1.51
CA ALA A 311 -13.75 -11.77 2.70
C ALA A 311 -14.28 -13.21 2.79
N LYS A 312 -15.59 -13.42 2.60
CA LYS A 312 -16.21 -14.76 2.56
C LYS A 312 -15.58 -15.63 1.49
N PHE A 313 -15.42 -15.12 0.26
CA PHE A 313 -14.85 -15.85 -0.87
C PHE A 313 -13.40 -16.30 -0.59
N LEU A 314 -12.62 -15.42 0.03
CA LEU A 314 -11.24 -15.72 0.46
C LEU A 314 -11.18 -16.56 1.75
N GLY A 315 -12.30 -16.82 2.44
CA GLY A 315 -12.30 -17.54 3.71
C GLY A 315 -11.67 -16.73 4.85
N HIS A 316 -11.84 -15.41 4.81
CA HIS A 316 -11.46 -14.49 5.87
C HIS A 316 -12.64 -14.26 6.83
N ARG A 317 -12.34 -14.00 8.10
CA ARG A 317 -13.32 -13.64 9.13
C ARG A 317 -13.33 -12.15 9.45
N THR A 318 -12.27 -11.44 9.05
CA THR A 318 -12.15 -9.99 9.18
C THR A 318 -11.91 -9.38 7.80
N ASP A 319 -12.57 -8.25 7.56
CA ASP A 319 -12.35 -7.44 6.37
C ASP A 319 -10.88 -7.01 6.24
N LYS A 320 -10.20 -6.71 7.36
CA LYS A 320 -8.80 -6.24 7.42
C LYS A 320 -7.83 -7.13 6.66
N SER A 321 -8.00 -8.45 6.75
CA SER A 321 -7.06 -9.43 6.18
C SER A 321 -7.07 -9.48 4.64
N GLN A 322 -8.10 -8.95 3.97
CA GLN A 322 -8.17 -8.92 2.51
C GLN A 322 -7.25 -7.86 1.86
N VAL A 323 -6.77 -6.87 2.63
CA VAL A 323 -5.85 -5.85 2.12
C VAL A 323 -4.54 -6.45 1.67
N GLU A 324 -4.11 -7.57 2.25
CA GLU A 324 -2.85 -8.24 1.86
C GLU A 324 -2.95 -8.98 0.51
N TYR A 325 -4.16 -9.14 -0.04
CA TYR A 325 -4.39 -9.95 -1.24
C TYR A 325 -4.74 -9.11 -2.46
N GLY A 326 -3.95 -9.24 -3.52
CA GLY A 326 -4.28 -8.65 -4.83
C GLY A 326 -4.30 -7.11 -4.86
N ASN A 327 -4.38 -6.56 -6.06
CA ASN A 327 -4.55 -5.12 -6.32
C ASN A 327 -5.66 -4.95 -7.35
N TYR A 328 -6.58 -4.01 -7.12
CA TYR A 328 -7.69 -3.69 -8.03
C TYR A 328 -7.25 -3.52 -9.49
N GLN A 329 -6.11 -2.85 -9.71
CA GLN A 329 -5.56 -2.57 -11.05
C GLN A 329 -5.17 -3.83 -11.83
N HIS A 330 -4.95 -4.97 -11.18
CA HIS A 330 -4.55 -6.23 -11.81
C HIS A 330 -5.71 -7.21 -12.02
N GLY A 331 -6.93 -6.82 -11.68
CA GLY A 331 -8.13 -7.61 -11.92
C GLY A 331 -8.53 -7.63 -13.40
N THR A 332 -9.27 -8.65 -13.83
CA THR A 332 -10.07 -8.67 -15.06
C THR A 332 -11.56 -8.59 -14.70
N ARG A 333 -12.38 -7.98 -15.58
CA ARG A 333 -13.77 -7.60 -15.26
C ARG A 333 -14.82 -8.62 -15.69
N ASN A 334 -14.41 -9.72 -16.31
CA ASN A 334 -15.32 -10.60 -17.07
C ASN A 334 -16.04 -11.66 -16.23
N LYS A 335 -15.90 -11.63 -14.89
CA LYS A 335 -16.46 -12.67 -14.01
C LYS A 335 -17.35 -12.06 -12.94
N SER A 336 -18.49 -12.71 -12.72
CA SER A 336 -19.39 -12.45 -11.59
C SER A 336 -19.07 -13.42 -10.47
N PHE A 337 -18.97 -12.93 -9.24
CA PHE A 337 -18.66 -13.74 -8.07
C PHE A 337 -19.74 -13.57 -7.00
N SER A 338 -19.96 -14.61 -6.19
CA SER A 338 -20.70 -14.51 -4.94
C SER A 338 -20.19 -15.55 -3.94
N ALA A 339 -20.37 -15.32 -2.64
CA ALA A 339 -19.94 -16.27 -1.62
C ALA A 339 -20.79 -16.20 -0.34
N THR A 340 -20.99 -17.36 0.28
CA THR A 340 -21.51 -17.52 1.63
C THR A 340 -20.48 -18.24 2.49
N ALA A 341 -20.47 -17.98 3.80
CA ALA A 341 -19.51 -18.60 4.72
C ALA A 341 -20.13 -18.82 6.10
N THR A 342 -19.57 -19.76 6.85
CA THR A 342 -20.04 -20.17 8.19
C THR A 342 -20.15 -19.04 9.21
N HIS A 343 -19.17 -18.14 9.26
CA HIS A 343 -19.13 -17.07 10.25
C HIS A 343 -19.44 -15.72 9.59
N LYS A 344 -20.19 -14.87 10.32
CA LYS A 344 -20.34 -13.45 9.97
C LYS A 344 -18.96 -12.76 9.94
N ILE A 345 -18.80 -11.82 9.02
CA ILE A 345 -17.56 -11.04 8.91
C ILE A 345 -17.53 -10.01 10.04
N LYS A 346 -16.38 -9.91 10.71
CA LYS A 346 -16.10 -8.89 11.71
C LYS A 346 -15.50 -7.68 11.02
N HIS A 347 -16.19 -6.55 11.12
CA HIS A 347 -15.66 -5.25 10.70
C HIS A 347 -14.79 -4.67 11.81
N THR A 348 -13.49 -4.63 11.61
CA THR A 348 -12.61 -3.88 12.52
C THR A 348 -12.65 -2.42 12.10
N LYS A 349 -13.22 -1.54 12.94
CA LYS A 349 -13.24 -0.09 12.73
C LYS A 349 -11.81 0.44 12.56
N ASN A 350 -11.39 0.58 11.31
CA ASN A 350 -10.30 1.43 10.82
C ASN A 350 -10.16 1.27 9.29
N ARG A 351 -11.27 1.47 8.58
CA ARG A 351 -11.29 1.51 7.13
C ARG A 351 -12.26 2.59 6.62
N ASP A 352 -11.76 3.81 6.56
CA ASP A 352 -12.03 4.66 5.41
C ASP A 352 -11.38 4.02 4.19
N PHE A 353 -12.15 3.16 3.51
CA PHE A 353 -11.75 2.56 2.23
C PHE A 353 -12.02 3.51 1.05
N THR A 354 -11.78 4.81 1.23
CA THR A 354 -11.65 5.76 0.13
C THR A 354 -10.24 5.70 -0.46
N TYR A 355 -9.87 4.55 -1.03
CA TYR A 355 -8.78 4.52 -2.00
C TYR A 355 -9.36 4.25 -3.38
N ILE A 356 -9.55 5.36 -4.11
CA ILE A 356 -9.87 5.47 -5.55
C ILE A 356 -11.36 5.30 -5.92
N TYR A 357 -12.25 6.18 -5.41
CA TYR A 357 -13.41 6.61 -6.21
C TYR A 357 -13.99 8.01 -5.91
N ASN A 358 -13.42 8.83 -5.01
CA ASN A 358 -13.87 10.22 -4.86
C ASN A 358 -12.74 11.19 -5.20
N LYS A 359 -12.56 11.47 -6.50
CA LYS A 359 -11.73 12.59 -6.95
C LYS A 359 -12.51 13.91 -7.03
N ASN A 360 -13.86 13.95 -7.01
CA ASN A 360 -14.61 15.17 -7.37
C ASN A 360 -15.90 15.47 -6.55
N LYS A 361 -16.05 15.15 -5.25
CA LYS A 361 -17.30 15.52 -4.53
C LYS A 361 -17.20 15.96 -3.06
N ALA A 362 -16.01 16.24 -2.54
CA ALA A 362 -15.86 16.81 -1.18
C ALA A 362 -15.27 18.24 -1.24
N LEU A 363 -15.79 19.04 -2.16
CA LEU A 363 -15.51 20.49 -2.25
C LEU A 363 -16.77 21.35 -2.09
N ASN A 364 -17.95 20.77 -1.87
CA ASN A 364 -19.15 21.53 -1.53
C ASN A 364 -19.93 20.77 -0.46
N ASN A 365 -20.35 21.50 0.57
CA ASN A 365 -21.15 21.12 1.76
C ASN A 365 -20.30 20.60 2.94
N ASP A 366 -20.25 21.22 4.11
CA ASP A 366 -21.00 22.35 4.65
C ASP A 366 -20.14 23.13 5.66
N LYS A 367 -20.25 24.45 5.56
CA LYS A 367 -20.10 25.33 6.71
C LYS A 367 -21.34 25.12 7.58
N THR A 368 -21.16 24.68 8.83
CA THR A 368 -21.86 25.24 10.01
C THR A 368 -21.20 24.71 11.29
N PHE A 369 -20.46 25.62 11.95
CA PHE A 369 -20.51 25.88 13.40
C PHE A 369 -21.75 25.26 14.09
N ARG A 370 -21.70 24.64 15.28
CA ARG A 370 -21.31 25.21 16.59
C ARG A 370 -21.08 24.09 17.63
N PRO A 371 -20.44 24.43 18.78
CA PRO A 371 -19.97 23.50 19.80
C PRO A 371 -21.09 23.12 20.78
N TYR A 372 -20.96 21.95 21.42
CA TYR A 372 -20.95 21.72 22.88
C TYR A 372 -20.32 20.35 23.13
#